data_AF-A0A6J5XK11-F1
#
_entry.id   AF-A0A6J5XK11-F1
#
_cell.length_a   1.000
_cell.length_b   1.000
_cell.length_c   1.000
_cell.angle_alpha   90.00
_cell.angle_beta   90.00
_cell.angle_gamma   90.00
#
_symmetry.space_group_name_H-M   'P 1'
#
loop_
_entity.id
_entity.type
_entity.pdbx_description
1 polymer ?
#
loop_
_entity_poly.entity_id
_entity_poly.type
_entity_poly.pdbx_seq_one_letter_code
_entity_poly.pdbx_strand_id
1 'polypeptide(L)'
;MENSMSFGTPITFSPSQVSSIKNQHSNVKVALNLGGDSVNSGSAYLKPSSIDPWVSNAVSSLTSIIQQYNLDGIDIAYEHFRADPIPFSVCIGRLITTLKNTRVISFASIAPFDDDQVQSHYLALWKSYGHLIDYVNFQFYAYDQGTTVAEFIDYFKTQSSNKLQWWEDLGKLYQ
;
A
#
# COMPACT_ATOMS: atom_id res chain seq x y z
N MET A 1 -21.08 -5.36 -34.67
CA MET A 1 -21.02 -6.36 -33.57
C MET A 1 -20.28 -5.70 -32.44
N GLU A 2 -21.03 -5.08 -31.52
CA GLU A 2 -20.49 -4.53 -30.28
C GLU A 2 -20.33 -5.68 -29.29
N ASN A 3 -19.09 -5.97 -28.91
CA ASN A 3 -18.83 -6.82 -27.75
C ASN A 3 -18.94 -5.93 -26.51
N SER A 4 -20.13 -5.82 -25.95
CA SER A 4 -20.30 -5.32 -24.61
C SER A 4 -19.72 -6.34 -23.64
N MET A 5 -18.64 -5.96 -22.95
CA MET A 5 -18.20 -6.66 -21.74
C MET A 5 -19.32 -6.51 -20.71
N SER A 6 -20.12 -7.56 -20.56
CA SER A 6 -21.03 -7.69 -19.43
C SER A 6 -20.18 -7.86 -18.17
N PHE A 7 -20.18 -6.85 -17.31
CA PHE A 7 -19.78 -7.03 -15.92
C PHE A 7 -20.85 -7.89 -15.26
N GLY A 8 -20.67 -9.22 -15.31
CA GLY A 8 -21.50 -10.18 -14.60
C GLY A 8 -21.55 -9.81 -13.12
N THR A 9 -22.74 -9.93 -12.52
CA THR A 9 -23.08 -9.85 -11.09
C THR A 9 -22.10 -9.11 -10.18
N PRO A 10 -22.50 -8.05 -9.45
CA PRO A 10 -21.60 -7.37 -8.52
C PRO A 10 -20.98 -8.42 -7.59
N ILE A 11 -19.65 -8.56 -7.66
CA ILE A 11 -18.90 -9.38 -6.71
C ILE A 11 -19.06 -8.64 -5.38
N THR A 12 -20.07 -9.03 -4.60
CA THR A 12 -20.08 -8.69 -3.19
C THR A 12 -18.89 -9.42 -2.61
N PHE A 13 -17.87 -8.73 -2.12
CA PHE A 13 -16.82 -9.36 -1.31
C PHE A 13 -17.34 -9.39 0.13
N SER A 14 -18.21 -10.33 0.47
CA SER A 14 -18.72 -10.45 1.85
C SER A 14 -17.73 -11.19 2.76
N PRO A 15 -17.84 -11.03 4.10
CA PRO A 15 -17.03 -11.79 5.05
C PRO A 15 -17.06 -13.32 4.86
N SER A 16 -18.21 -13.86 4.45
CA SER A 16 -18.37 -15.30 4.22
C SER A 16 -17.63 -15.77 2.97
N GLN A 17 -17.56 -14.95 1.92
CA GLN A 17 -16.79 -15.26 0.71
C GLN A 17 -15.28 -15.21 0.97
N VAL A 18 -14.79 -14.23 1.74
CA VAL A 18 -13.38 -14.19 2.18
C VAL A 18 -13.03 -15.43 3.00
N SER A 19 -13.91 -15.81 3.93
CA SER A 19 -13.68 -17.03 4.72
C SER A 19 -13.76 -18.30 3.88
N SER A 20 -14.68 -18.35 2.90
CA SER A 20 -14.84 -19.50 2.02
C SER A 20 -13.60 -19.75 1.16
N ILE A 21 -13.03 -18.72 0.53
CA ILE A 21 -11.83 -18.88 -0.31
C ILE A 21 -10.61 -19.31 0.53
N LYS A 22 -10.44 -18.76 1.73
CA LYS A 22 -9.35 -19.15 2.65
C LYS A 22 -9.51 -20.60 3.15
N ASN A 23 -10.73 -21.05 3.40
CA ASN A 23 -11.00 -22.43 3.82
C ASN A 23 -10.77 -23.44 2.68
N GLN A 24 -11.01 -23.03 1.43
CA GLN A 24 -10.76 -23.88 0.26
C GLN A 24 -9.27 -23.93 -0.12
N HIS A 25 -8.50 -22.90 0.22
CA HIS A 25 -7.09 -22.77 -0.16
C HIS A 25 -6.26 -22.26 1.01
N SER A 26 -5.56 -23.17 1.70
CA SER A 26 -4.76 -22.86 2.90
C SER A 26 -3.58 -21.92 2.65
N ASN A 27 -3.19 -21.72 1.39
CA ASN A 27 -2.15 -20.80 0.96
C ASN A 27 -2.68 -19.41 0.56
N VAL A 28 -3.99 -19.15 0.63
CA VAL A 28 -4.59 -17.85 0.30
C VAL A 28 -4.62 -16.95 1.54
N LYS A 29 -4.17 -15.71 1.34
CA LYS A 29 -4.36 -14.59 2.26
C LYS A 29 -5.10 -13.46 1.56
N VAL A 30 -5.85 -12.67 2.31
CA VAL A 30 -6.62 -11.52 1.79
C VAL A 30 -6.25 -10.26 2.55
N ALA A 31 -5.94 -9.18 1.84
CA ALA A 31 -5.61 -7.88 2.42
C ALA A 31 -6.57 -6.78 1.96
N LEU A 32 -6.64 -5.71 2.75
CA LEU A 32 -7.34 -4.48 2.40
C LEU A 32 -6.35 -3.45 1.86
N ASN A 33 -6.61 -2.94 0.65
CA ASN A 33 -5.87 -1.82 0.09
C ASN A 33 -6.46 -0.48 0.58
N LEU A 34 -5.60 0.43 1.03
CA LEU A 34 -5.93 1.75 1.56
C LEU A 34 -5.46 2.85 0.61
N GLY A 35 -6.39 3.74 0.24
CA GLY A 35 -6.13 4.86 -0.67
C GLY A 35 -6.79 4.63 -2.02
N GLY A 36 -5.98 4.44 -3.05
CA GLY A 36 -6.36 4.47 -4.46
C GLY A 36 -6.33 5.88 -5.04
N ASP A 37 -6.69 5.99 -6.32
CA ASP A 37 -6.73 7.25 -7.05
C ASP A 37 -7.84 8.19 -6.54
N SER A 38 -9.08 7.68 -6.46
CA SER A 38 -10.25 8.53 -6.23
C SER A 38 -11.31 7.93 -5.28
N VAL A 39 -12.08 8.81 -4.65
CA VAL A 39 -13.30 8.51 -3.90
C VAL A 39 -14.41 9.45 -4.37
N ASN A 40 -15.49 8.88 -4.92
CA ASN A 40 -16.53 9.64 -5.63
C ASN A 40 -15.92 10.49 -6.77
N SER A 41 -16.13 11.80 -6.75
CA SER A 41 -15.66 12.72 -7.79
C SER A 41 -14.34 13.43 -7.46
N GLY A 42 -13.58 12.97 -6.47
CA GLY A 42 -12.33 13.61 -6.05
C GLY A 42 -11.25 12.62 -5.63
N SER A 43 -10.01 13.08 -5.54
CA SER A 43 -8.88 12.22 -5.18
C SER A 43 -8.96 11.70 -3.75
N ALA A 44 -8.50 10.47 -3.53
CA ALA A 44 -8.41 9.87 -2.21
C ALA A 44 -7.14 10.35 -1.48
N TYR A 45 -7.26 11.47 -0.77
CA TYR A 45 -6.12 12.05 -0.06
C TYR A 45 -5.84 11.39 1.28
N LEU A 46 -4.56 11.19 1.60
CA LEU A 46 -4.14 11.15 3.00
C LEU A 46 -4.01 12.58 3.51
N LYS A 47 -4.91 12.97 4.43
CA LYS A 47 -4.97 14.32 5.02
C LYS A 47 -5.19 14.23 6.54
N PRO A 48 -4.13 14.05 7.35
CA PRO A 48 -4.24 14.10 8.79
C PRO A 48 -4.34 15.56 9.25
N SER A 49 -5.34 15.91 10.08
CA SER A 49 -5.35 17.20 10.79
C SER A 49 -4.35 17.20 11.96
N SER A 50 -4.06 16.03 12.50
CA SER A 50 -3.04 15.74 13.50
C SER A 50 -2.69 14.25 13.40
N ILE A 51 -1.45 13.88 13.75
CA ILE A 51 -0.96 12.51 13.66
C ILE A 51 -1.69 11.59 14.63
N ASP A 52 -1.79 11.94 15.92
CA ASP A 52 -2.35 11.03 16.93
C ASP A 52 -3.82 10.68 16.70
N PRO A 53 -4.73 11.65 16.43
CA PRO A 53 -6.12 11.33 16.15
C PRO A 53 -6.28 10.53 14.86
N TRP A 54 -5.47 10.81 13.83
CA TRP A 54 -5.51 10.04 12.59
C TRP A 54 -5.11 8.58 12.84
N VAL A 55 -3.99 8.34 13.54
CA VAL A 55 -3.49 7.00 13.85
C VAL A 55 -4.50 6.23 14.70
N SER A 56 -5.03 6.84 15.76
CA SER A 56 -6.02 6.20 16.64
C SER A 56 -7.29 5.78 15.88
N ASN A 57 -7.82 6.68 15.05
CA ASN A 57 -9.01 6.41 14.24
C ASN A 57 -8.74 5.32 13.19
N ALA A 58 -7.59 5.38 12.51
CA ALA A 58 -7.19 4.37 11.52
C ALA A 58 -7.03 2.99 12.18
N VAL A 59 -6.33 2.89 13.31
CA VAL A 59 -6.15 1.62 14.05
C VAL A 59 -7.50 1.04 14.45
N SER A 60 -8.38 1.85 15.06
CA SER A 60 -9.68 1.38 15.55
C SER A 60 -10.59 0.89 14.41
N SER A 61 -10.74 1.70 13.36
CA SER A 61 -11.58 1.38 12.21
C SER A 61 -11.06 0.17 11.43
N LEU A 62 -9.76 0.13 11.13
CA LEU A 62 -9.16 -0.98 10.39
C LEU A 62 -9.16 -2.27 11.19
N THR A 63 -8.94 -2.23 12.51
CA THR A 63 -9.08 -3.43 13.35
C THR A 63 -10.47 -4.03 13.23
N SER A 64 -11.51 -3.19 13.28
CA SER A 64 -12.90 -3.64 13.14
C SER A 64 -13.16 -4.27 11.77
N ILE A 65 -12.72 -3.63 10.69
CA ILE A 65 -12.88 -4.15 9.31
C ILE A 65 -12.10 -5.46 9.12
N ILE A 66 -10.84 -5.50 9.54
CA ILE A 66 -9.96 -6.66 9.39
C ILE A 66 -10.54 -7.88 10.11
N GLN A 67 -11.02 -7.71 11.33
CA GLN A 67 -11.64 -8.79 12.09
C GLN A 67 -12.98 -9.22 11.48
N GLN A 68 -13.82 -8.26 11.09
CA GLN A 68 -15.12 -8.56 10.47
C GLN A 68 -14.97 -9.37 9.19
N TYR A 69 -13.97 -9.07 8.36
CA TYR A 69 -13.76 -9.70 7.06
C TYR A 69 -12.74 -10.84 7.09
N ASN A 70 -12.15 -11.18 8.24
CA ASN A 70 -11.10 -12.19 8.36
C ASN A 70 -9.91 -11.92 7.42
N LEU A 71 -9.45 -10.66 7.41
CA LEU A 71 -8.32 -10.22 6.59
C LEU A 71 -6.98 -10.51 7.29
N ASP A 72 -5.93 -10.65 6.51
CA ASP A 72 -4.60 -11.06 6.95
C ASP A 72 -3.56 -9.92 6.91
N GLY A 73 -3.88 -8.82 6.25
CA GLY A 73 -2.94 -7.74 5.96
C GLY A 73 -3.58 -6.46 5.42
N ILE A 74 -2.73 -5.45 5.23
CA ILE A 74 -3.09 -4.20 4.55
C ILE A 74 -2.07 -3.85 3.47
N ASP A 75 -2.52 -3.13 2.45
CA ASP A 75 -1.69 -2.54 1.40
C ASP A 75 -1.88 -1.01 1.43
N ILE A 76 -0.78 -0.26 1.36
CA ILE A 76 -0.81 1.22 1.33
C ILE A 76 -0.64 1.66 -0.12
N ALA A 77 -1.70 2.20 -0.73
CA ALA A 77 -1.72 2.67 -2.11
C ALA A 77 -2.36 4.07 -2.22
N TYR A 78 -2.04 4.99 -1.31
CA TYR A 78 -2.32 6.40 -1.52
C TYR A 78 -1.47 6.93 -2.69
N GLU A 79 -2.12 7.61 -3.62
CA GLU A 79 -1.50 8.21 -4.82
C GLU A 79 -1.59 9.75 -4.81
N HIS A 80 -2.37 10.31 -3.88
CA HIS A 80 -2.59 11.73 -3.72
C HIS A 80 -2.33 12.18 -2.28
N PHE A 81 -1.54 13.25 -2.12
CA PHE A 81 -1.05 13.68 -0.81
C PHE A 81 -1.45 15.14 -0.51
N ARG A 82 -1.89 15.36 0.72
CA ARG A 82 -2.01 16.71 1.33
C ARG A 82 -1.15 16.87 2.57
N ALA A 83 -0.61 15.75 3.07
CA ALA A 83 0.43 15.73 4.08
C ALA A 83 1.78 15.81 3.39
N ASP A 84 2.78 16.37 4.06
CA ASP A 84 4.17 16.23 3.64
C ASP A 84 4.67 14.78 3.85
N PRO A 85 5.79 14.37 3.21
CA PRO A 85 6.34 13.02 3.34
C PRO A 85 6.56 12.53 4.78
N ILE A 86 6.97 13.41 5.71
CA ILE A 86 7.23 13.04 7.10
C ILE A 86 5.94 12.77 7.89
N PRO A 87 4.94 13.68 7.94
CA PRO A 87 3.65 13.35 8.55
C PRO A 87 2.97 12.11 7.93
N PHE A 88 3.08 11.92 6.61
CA PHE A 88 2.63 10.69 5.94
C PHE A 88 3.33 9.44 6.51
N SER A 89 4.68 9.45 6.54
CA SER A 89 5.47 8.32 7.01
C SER A 89 5.17 7.96 8.46
N VAL A 90 5.02 8.97 9.33
CA VAL A 90 4.70 8.75 10.75
C VAL A 90 3.29 8.19 10.92
N CYS A 91 2.31 8.70 10.18
CA CYS A 91 0.93 8.19 10.23
C CYS A 91 0.86 6.71 9.84
N ILE A 92 1.38 6.38 8.65
CA ILE A 92 1.35 5.02 8.12
C ILE A 92 2.24 4.08 8.95
N GLY A 93 3.45 4.51 9.29
CA GLY A 93 4.39 3.72 10.08
C GLY A 93 3.84 3.34 11.44
N ARG A 94 3.24 4.29 12.18
CA ARG A 94 2.60 4.01 13.47
C ARG A 94 1.38 3.11 13.34
N LEU A 95 0.57 3.28 12.29
CA LEU A 95 -0.56 2.39 12.00
C LEU A 95 -0.09 0.94 11.83
N ILE A 96 0.89 0.70 10.94
CA ILE A 96 1.42 -0.66 10.68
C ILE A 96 2.05 -1.23 11.94
N THR A 97 2.83 -0.43 12.67
CA THR A 97 3.45 -0.82 13.95
C THR A 97 2.39 -1.34 14.91
N THR A 98 1.32 -0.57 15.12
CA THR A 98 0.26 -0.94 16.06
C THR A 98 -0.45 -2.21 15.61
N LEU A 99 -0.87 -2.31 14.34
CA LEU A 99 -1.60 -3.48 13.84
C LEU A 99 -0.76 -4.77 13.88
N LYS A 100 0.55 -4.70 13.62
CA LYS A 100 1.46 -5.86 13.77
C LYS A 100 1.68 -6.23 15.23
N ASN A 101 1.94 -5.26 16.10
CA ASN A 101 2.19 -5.51 17.53
C ASN A 101 0.96 -6.10 18.25
N THR A 102 -0.25 -5.70 17.84
CA THR A 102 -1.51 -6.26 18.36
C THR A 102 -1.95 -7.53 17.63
N ARG A 103 -1.15 -8.02 16.67
CA ARG A 103 -1.43 -9.21 15.85
C ARG A 103 -2.75 -9.15 15.07
N VAL A 104 -3.20 -7.94 14.74
CA VAL A 104 -4.39 -7.74 13.89
C VAL A 104 -4.06 -8.07 12.43
N ILE A 105 -2.83 -7.81 11.99
CA ILE A 105 -2.34 -8.19 10.66
C ILE A 105 -1.10 -9.07 10.76
N SER A 106 -0.91 -9.92 9.76
CA SER A 106 0.27 -10.76 9.57
C SER A 106 1.25 -10.20 8.55
N PHE A 107 0.81 -9.31 7.66
CA PHE A 107 1.69 -8.63 6.70
C PHE A 107 1.19 -7.22 6.34
N ALA A 108 2.09 -6.40 5.84
CA ALA A 108 1.82 -5.10 5.25
C ALA A 108 2.61 -4.92 3.94
N SER A 109 2.00 -4.27 2.95
CA SER A 109 2.65 -3.89 1.70
C SER A 109 2.47 -2.41 1.36
N ILE A 110 3.28 -1.92 0.45
CA ILE A 110 3.18 -0.56 -0.12
C ILE A 110 3.16 -0.65 -1.65
N ALA A 111 2.45 0.25 -2.32
CA ALA A 111 2.29 0.25 -3.77
C ALA A 111 2.74 1.57 -4.44
N PRO A 112 4.03 1.94 -4.38
CA PRO A 112 4.55 3.14 -5.05
C PRO A 112 4.64 2.95 -6.57
N PHE A 113 4.77 4.06 -7.29
CA PHE A 113 5.07 4.09 -8.72
C PHE A 113 6.03 5.24 -9.07
N ASP A 114 6.40 5.35 -10.35
CA ASP A 114 7.39 6.33 -10.83
C ASP A 114 6.82 7.73 -10.98
N ASP A 115 6.51 8.36 -9.84
CA ASP A 115 6.08 9.75 -9.72
C ASP A 115 6.80 10.41 -8.53
N ASP A 116 7.22 11.67 -8.68
CA ASP A 116 8.03 12.37 -7.68
C ASP A 116 7.33 12.52 -6.32
N GLN A 117 6.02 12.82 -6.33
CA GLN A 117 5.26 12.95 -5.09
C GLN A 117 5.08 11.59 -4.44
N VAL A 118 4.67 10.58 -5.20
CA VAL A 118 4.49 9.22 -4.69
C VAL A 118 5.81 8.69 -4.14
N GLN A 119 6.89 8.75 -4.91
CA GLN A 119 8.20 8.27 -4.47
C GLN A 119 8.67 8.95 -3.21
N SER A 120 8.62 10.29 -3.12
CA SER A 120 9.10 11.01 -1.94
C SER A 120 8.39 10.59 -0.65
N HIS A 121 7.08 10.32 -0.71
CA HIS A 121 6.28 9.87 0.44
C HIS A 121 6.59 8.43 0.84
N TYR A 122 6.59 7.49 -0.12
CA TYR A 122 6.89 6.08 0.17
C TYR A 122 8.36 5.85 0.54
N LEU A 123 9.29 6.65 0.02
CA LEU A 123 10.68 6.71 0.45
C LEU A 123 10.80 7.12 1.92
N ALA A 124 10.11 8.20 2.33
CA ALA A 124 10.10 8.64 3.72
C ALA A 124 9.53 7.56 4.64
N LEU A 125 8.46 6.88 4.23
CA LEU A 125 7.91 5.73 4.95
C LEU A 125 8.92 4.59 5.07
N TRP A 126 9.56 4.19 3.98
CA TRP A 126 10.51 3.09 4.00
C TRP A 126 11.75 3.39 4.84
N LYS A 127 12.32 4.60 4.75
CA LYS A 127 13.51 4.98 5.53
C LYS A 127 13.27 4.86 7.04
N SER A 128 12.07 5.20 7.52
CA SER A 128 11.75 5.15 8.94
C SER A 128 11.11 3.83 9.40
N TYR A 129 10.36 3.15 8.52
CA TYR A 129 9.49 2.02 8.88
C TYR A 129 9.58 0.81 7.92
N GLY A 130 10.56 0.77 7.02
CA GLY A 130 10.71 -0.29 6.01
C GLY A 130 10.85 -1.69 6.60
N HIS A 131 11.38 -1.82 7.82
CA HIS A 131 11.45 -3.08 8.57
C HIS A 131 10.07 -3.68 8.93
N LEU A 132 8.99 -2.89 8.80
CA LEU A 132 7.62 -3.33 9.00
C LEU A 132 6.92 -3.74 7.70
N ILE A 133 7.52 -3.49 6.53
CA ILE A 133 6.93 -3.70 5.21
C ILE A 133 7.43 -5.03 4.65
N ASP A 134 6.52 -5.95 4.36
CA ASP A 134 6.86 -7.29 3.87
C ASP A 134 6.98 -7.32 2.34
N TYR A 135 6.18 -6.51 1.63
CA TYR A 135 6.16 -6.46 0.17
C TYR A 135 6.12 -5.03 -0.36
N VAL A 136 6.76 -4.83 -1.52
CA VAL A 136 6.68 -3.59 -2.30
C VAL A 136 6.06 -3.93 -3.64
N ASN A 137 4.81 -3.55 -3.82
CA ASN A 137 3.99 -3.78 -5.01
C ASN A 137 4.19 -2.62 -6.00
N PHE A 138 5.43 -2.43 -6.49
CA PHE A 138 5.73 -1.32 -7.39
C PHE A 138 4.86 -1.39 -8.65
N GLN A 139 4.17 -0.30 -8.99
CA GLN A 139 3.20 -0.27 -10.07
C GLN A 139 3.87 -0.05 -11.43
N PHE A 140 4.51 -1.07 -11.99
CA PHE A 140 5.15 -0.98 -13.32
C PHE A 140 4.17 -0.66 -14.46
N TYR A 141 2.87 -0.87 -14.25
CA TYR A 141 1.84 -0.49 -15.24
C TYR A 141 1.62 1.02 -15.34
N ALA A 142 2.23 1.83 -14.45
CA ALA A 142 2.20 3.29 -14.55
C ALA A 142 3.12 3.83 -15.67
N TYR A 143 4.04 3.01 -16.20
CA TYR A 143 4.81 3.36 -17.39
C TYR A 143 3.94 3.32 -18.65
N ASP A 144 4.34 4.07 -19.67
CA ASP A 144 3.57 4.21 -20.90
C ASP A 144 3.26 2.87 -21.55
N GLN A 145 2.08 2.76 -22.16
CA GLN A 145 1.66 1.55 -22.91
C GLN A 145 2.67 1.15 -24.00
N GLY A 146 3.46 2.11 -24.51
CA GLY A 146 4.52 1.90 -25.50
C GLY A 146 5.83 1.33 -24.95
N THR A 147 5.94 1.08 -23.63
CA THR A 147 7.16 0.58 -22.98
C THR A 147 7.59 -0.75 -23.60
N THR A 148 8.80 -0.76 -24.15
CA THR A 148 9.44 -1.96 -24.71
C THR A 148 9.97 -2.87 -23.61
N VAL A 149 10.31 -4.12 -23.96
CA VAL A 149 10.93 -5.06 -23.02
C VAL A 149 12.26 -4.52 -22.47
N ALA A 150 13.07 -3.86 -23.30
CA ALA A 150 14.36 -3.30 -22.86
C ALA A 150 14.15 -2.17 -21.85
N GLU A 151 13.24 -1.24 -22.15
CA GLU A 151 12.87 -0.15 -21.24
C GLU A 151 12.30 -0.69 -19.93
N PHE A 152 11.41 -1.68 -19.97
CA PHE A 152 10.88 -2.32 -18.76
C PHE A 152 11.99 -2.91 -17.89
N ILE A 153 12.97 -3.61 -18.49
CA ILE A 153 14.08 -4.19 -17.75
C ILE A 153 14.96 -3.10 -17.12
N ASP A 154 15.16 -1.99 -17.81
CA ASP A 154 15.92 -0.86 -17.28
C ASP A 154 15.16 -0.12 -16.17
N TYR A 155 13.85 0.09 -16.31
CA TYR A 155 13.00 0.59 -15.22
C TYR A 155 13.00 -0.36 -14.02
N PHE A 156 12.88 -1.67 -14.24
CA PHE A 156 12.95 -2.66 -13.18
C PHE A 156 14.27 -2.59 -12.42
N LYS A 157 15.41 -2.47 -13.13
CA LYS A 157 16.73 -2.28 -12.49
C LYS A 157 16.79 -0.97 -11.72
N THR A 158 16.34 0.14 -12.31
CA THR A 158 16.31 1.46 -11.66
C THR A 158 15.49 1.40 -10.37
N GLN A 159 14.27 0.89 -10.41
CA GLN A 159 13.38 0.83 -9.25
C GLN A 159 13.82 -0.22 -8.23
N SER A 160 14.51 -1.29 -8.65
CA SER A 160 15.17 -2.23 -7.75
C SER A 160 16.43 -1.63 -7.11
N SER A 161 17.13 -0.73 -7.80
CA SER A 161 18.30 0.02 -7.30
C SER A 161 17.88 1.20 -6.42
N ASN A 162 16.66 1.68 -6.60
CA ASN A 162 15.87 2.32 -5.56
C ASN A 162 15.49 1.32 -4.44
N LYS A 163 16.23 0.24 -4.22
CA LYS A 163 16.39 -0.41 -2.90
C LYS A 163 17.86 -0.49 -2.47
N LEU A 164 18.81 -0.20 -3.37
CA LEU A 164 20.27 -0.24 -3.18
C LEU A 164 20.85 1.12 -2.74
N GLN A 165 20.39 2.24 -3.31
CA GLN A 165 20.73 3.60 -2.82
C GLN A 165 20.31 3.81 -1.34
N TRP A 166 19.51 2.87 -0.84
CA TRP A 166 18.77 2.88 0.41
C TRP A 166 19.57 2.24 1.56
N TRP A 167 20.68 1.56 1.26
CA TRP A 167 21.70 1.13 2.23
C TRP A 167 22.91 2.09 2.27
N GLU A 168 23.26 2.71 1.14
CA GLU A 168 24.39 3.66 1.07
C GLU A 168 24.14 4.95 1.88
N ASP A 169 22.90 5.43 1.92
CA ASP A 169 22.52 6.61 2.71
C ASP A 169 22.54 6.34 4.23
N LEU A 170 22.28 5.10 4.67
CA LEU A 170 22.43 4.69 6.07
C LEU A 170 23.91 4.61 6.49
N GLY A 171 24.80 4.22 5.57
CA GLY A 171 26.25 4.22 5.81
C GLY A 171 26.87 5.61 5.97
N LYS A 172 26.21 6.67 5.46
CA LYS A 172 26.67 8.07 5.55
C LYS A 172 26.11 8.84 6.74
N LEU A 173 25.15 8.28 7.49
CA LEU A 173 24.58 8.89 8.69
C LEU A 173 25.23 8.40 10.01
N TYR A 174 26.20 7.49 9.91
CA TYR A 174 26.98 6.95 11.04
C TYR A 174 28.51 7.11 10.85
N GLN A 175 28.94 8.04 10.01
CA GLN A 175 30.30 8.61 9.99
C GLN A 175 30.21 10.09 10.38
#